data_AF-A0A962WX48-F1
#
_entry.id   AF-A0A962WX48-F1
#
_cell.length_a   1.000
_cell.length_b   1.000
_cell.length_c   1.000
_cell.angle_alpha   90.00
_cell.angle_beta   90.00
_cell.angle_gamma   90.00
#
_symmetry.space_group_name_H-M   'P 1'
#
loop_
_entity.id
_entity.type
_entity.pdbx_description
1 polymer ?
#
loop_
_entity_poly.entity_id
_entity_poly.type
_entity_poly.pdbx_seq_one_letter_code
_entity_poly.pdbx_strand_id
1 'polypeptide(L)'
;MKSVALIFLIFFSSTAYQQVTAAPESVDNNIEQFFDLFKERKYEQATQLIAYPKSYSQNEVISDYNSITRNFKSLDQLVGSLTGYHKTNTYPDFYEFGVSAGKEMYWWTKEGAKTSVYYYTGSFSKGDTLILKVLTANYGKSEEIGMLYFGFLTSDEHSKENITHLYHKILDDQGIPKNHPIREQIIQNLPVLSGNE
;
A
#
# COMPACT_ATOMS: atom_id res chain seq x y z
N MET A 1 -19.15 25.11 42.70
CA MET A 1 -20.05 26.07 42.04
C MET A 1 -19.71 26.14 40.56
N LYS A 2 -20.74 25.91 39.74
CA LYS A 2 -20.94 26.29 38.31
C LYS A 2 -20.11 25.61 37.22
N SER A 3 -20.76 24.63 36.59
CA SER A 3 -20.68 24.24 35.18
C SER A 3 -20.90 25.43 34.23
N VAL A 4 -20.32 25.35 33.02
CA VAL A 4 -21.03 25.69 31.78
C VAL A 4 -20.66 24.62 30.74
N ALA A 5 -21.67 23.89 30.30
CA ALA A 5 -21.60 23.00 29.15
C ALA A 5 -21.56 23.82 27.86
N LEU A 6 -20.85 23.33 26.84
CA LEU A 6 -21.17 23.68 25.46
C LEU A 6 -21.41 22.40 24.68
N ILE A 7 -22.69 22.13 24.46
CA ILE A 7 -23.21 21.13 23.53
C ILE A 7 -23.12 21.72 22.13
N PHE A 8 -22.47 21.00 21.22
CA PHE A 8 -22.73 21.11 19.78
C PHE A 8 -23.21 19.74 19.27
N LEU A 9 -24.52 19.66 19.08
CA LEU A 9 -25.22 18.83 18.09
C LEU A 9 -25.16 19.68 16.78
N ILE A 10 -25.00 19.22 15.53
CA ILE A 10 -25.58 18.16 14.68
C ILE A 10 -24.63 18.11 13.44
N PHE A 11 -24.29 17.03 12.72
CA PHE A 11 -25.05 16.17 11.81
C PHE A 11 -24.17 14.98 11.40
N PHE A 12 -24.80 13.80 11.32
CA PHE A 12 -24.20 12.60 10.75
C PHE A 12 -23.84 12.83 9.28
N SER A 13 -22.60 12.56 8.91
CA SER A 13 -22.37 11.72 7.75
C SER A 13 -21.73 10.44 8.28
N SER A 14 -22.59 9.48 8.61
CA SER A 14 -22.19 8.09 8.46
C SER A 14 -21.92 7.92 6.98
N THR A 15 -20.68 8.09 6.54
CA THR A 15 -20.21 7.18 5.50
C THR A 15 -20.36 5.82 6.14
N ALA A 16 -21.44 5.14 5.75
CA ALA A 16 -21.60 3.75 6.03
C ALA A 16 -20.28 3.12 5.62
N TYR A 17 -19.51 2.65 6.61
CA TYR A 17 -18.55 1.61 6.34
C TYR A 17 -19.43 0.42 5.96
N GLN A 18 -19.80 0.35 4.67
CA GLN A 18 -20.33 -0.89 4.14
C GLN A 18 -19.17 -1.86 4.31
N GLN A 19 -19.28 -2.74 5.31
CA GLN A 19 -18.65 -4.05 5.21
C GLN A 19 -19.22 -4.67 3.94
N VAL A 20 -18.52 -4.47 2.82
CA VAL A 20 -18.77 -5.23 1.61
C VAL A 20 -18.29 -6.64 1.92
N THR A 21 -19.13 -7.44 2.55
CA THR A 21 -18.97 -8.89 2.53
C THR A 21 -19.43 -9.35 1.14
N ALA A 22 -18.59 -9.08 0.13
CA ALA A 22 -18.71 -9.77 -1.14
C ALA A 22 -18.44 -11.26 -0.89
N ALA A 23 -19.13 -12.12 -1.64
CA ALA A 23 -18.76 -13.52 -1.78
C ALA A 23 -17.27 -13.62 -2.15
N PRO A 24 -16.57 -14.74 -1.87
CA PRO A 24 -15.15 -14.84 -2.21
C PRO A 24 -14.99 -14.81 -3.73
N GLU A 25 -14.83 -13.60 -4.27
CA GLU A 25 -14.27 -13.39 -5.59
C GLU A 25 -12.86 -13.99 -5.58
N SER A 26 -12.42 -14.53 -6.71
CA SER A 26 -11.06 -15.03 -6.81
C SER A 26 -10.09 -13.91 -6.44
N VAL A 27 -8.99 -14.21 -5.75
CA VAL A 27 -8.04 -13.17 -5.34
C VAL A 27 -7.50 -12.40 -6.55
N ASP A 28 -7.35 -13.07 -7.69
CA ASP A 28 -6.94 -12.45 -8.95
C ASP A 28 -7.93 -11.33 -9.34
N ASN A 29 -9.25 -11.53 -9.18
CA ASN A 29 -10.25 -10.49 -9.41
C ASN A 29 -10.09 -9.30 -8.46
N ASN A 30 -9.82 -9.55 -7.17
CA ASN A 30 -9.60 -8.46 -6.20
C ASN A 30 -8.33 -7.67 -6.51
N ILE A 31 -7.28 -8.33 -6.97
CA ILE A 31 -6.02 -7.69 -7.38
C ILE A 31 -6.22 -6.85 -8.65
N GLU A 32 -6.91 -7.40 -9.66
CA GLU A 32 -7.25 -6.67 -10.88
C GLU A 32 -8.16 -5.48 -10.60
N GLN A 33 -9.18 -5.65 -9.75
CA GLN A 33 -10.04 -4.57 -9.28
C GLN A 33 -9.23 -3.49 -8.55
N PHE A 34 -8.27 -3.89 -7.71
CA PHE A 34 -7.36 -2.95 -7.06
C PHE A 34 -6.61 -2.10 -8.09
N PHE A 35 -6.00 -2.73 -9.10
CA PHE A 35 -5.24 -2.00 -10.11
C PHE A 35 -6.13 -1.15 -11.03
N ASP A 36 -7.35 -1.58 -11.32
CA ASP A 36 -8.31 -0.77 -12.07
C ASP A 36 -8.74 0.47 -11.30
N LEU A 37 -9.04 0.33 -10.00
CA LEU A 37 -9.31 1.49 -9.13
C LEU A 37 -8.09 2.41 -9.04
N PHE A 38 -6.89 1.84 -8.95
CA PHE A 38 -5.64 2.59 -8.92
C PHE A 38 -5.39 3.37 -10.22
N LYS A 39 -5.61 2.74 -11.38
CA LYS A 39 -5.56 3.34 -12.72
C LYS A 39 -6.53 4.51 -12.86
N GLU A 40 -7.72 4.39 -12.27
CA GLU A 40 -8.74 5.44 -12.23
C GLU A 40 -8.49 6.51 -11.15
N ARG A 41 -7.36 6.45 -10.44
CA ARG A 41 -7.00 7.32 -9.31
C ARG A 41 -8.00 7.30 -8.16
N LYS A 42 -8.79 6.23 -8.03
CA LYS A 42 -9.72 5.99 -6.93
C LYS A 42 -8.98 5.38 -5.73
N TYR A 43 -7.93 6.05 -5.26
CA TYR A 43 -7.01 5.53 -4.24
C TYR A 43 -7.70 5.16 -2.92
N GLU A 44 -8.70 5.94 -2.53
CA GLU A 44 -9.56 5.68 -1.39
C GLU A 44 -10.25 4.31 -1.52
N GLN A 45 -10.86 4.01 -2.67
CA GLN A 45 -11.55 2.75 -2.92
C GLN A 45 -10.55 1.59 -3.05
N ALA A 46 -9.42 1.81 -3.74
CA ALA A 46 -8.36 0.81 -3.85
C ALA A 46 -7.82 0.41 -2.45
N THR A 47 -7.66 1.39 -1.55
CA THR A 47 -7.18 1.15 -0.18
C THR A 47 -8.16 0.30 0.65
N GLN A 48 -9.45 0.28 0.32
CA GLN A 48 -10.45 -0.57 0.99
C GLN A 48 -10.29 -2.05 0.66
N LEU A 49 -9.60 -2.40 -0.44
CA LEU A 49 -9.34 -3.79 -0.83
C LEU A 49 -8.16 -4.42 -0.09
N ILE A 50 -7.39 -3.61 0.65
CA ILE A 50 -6.29 -4.09 1.50
C ILE A 50 -6.88 -4.62 2.81
N ALA A 51 -6.36 -5.75 3.26
CA ALA A 51 -6.75 -6.39 4.51
C ALA A 51 -6.26 -5.56 5.72
N TYR A 52 -7.16 -5.34 6.69
CA TYR A 52 -6.84 -4.71 7.96
C TYR A 52 -6.88 -5.74 9.11
N PRO A 53 -6.05 -5.59 10.15
CA PRO A 53 -6.17 -6.41 11.34
C PRO A 53 -7.56 -6.28 11.97
N LYS A 54 -8.22 -7.42 12.22
CA LYS A 54 -9.53 -7.42 12.90
C LYS A 54 -9.48 -6.87 14.32
N SER A 55 -8.30 -6.83 14.93
CA SER A 55 -8.04 -6.28 16.26
C SER A 55 -7.92 -4.76 16.28
N TYR A 56 -7.83 -4.11 15.12
CA TYR A 56 -7.72 -2.65 15.07
C TYR A 56 -8.96 -1.97 15.63
N SER A 57 -8.71 -0.93 16.42
CA SER A 57 -9.69 0.10 16.70
C SER A 57 -10.01 0.90 15.44
N GLN A 58 -11.16 1.58 15.45
CA GLN A 58 -11.56 2.44 14.33
C GLN A 58 -10.52 3.53 14.02
N ASN A 59 -9.87 4.08 15.04
CA ASN A 59 -8.83 5.10 14.87
C ASN A 59 -7.59 4.54 14.17
N GLU A 60 -7.21 3.30 14.47
CA GLU A 60 -6.09 2.63 13.79
C GLU A 60 -6.42 2.34 12.32
N VAL A 61 -7.64 1.88 12.02
CA VAL A 61 -8.09 1.71 10.63
C VAL A 61 -8.02 3.03 9.87
N ILE A 62 -8.57 4.11 10.44
CA ILE A 62 -8.56 5.43 9.80
C ILE A 62 -7.13 5.95 9.60
N SER A 63 -6.26 5.75 10.59
CA SER A 63 -4.85 6.14 10.50
C SER A 63 -4.14 5.44 9.34
N ASP A 64 -4.21 4.11 9.28
CA ASP A 64 -3.53 3.33 8.23
C ASP A 64 -4.14 3.62 6.85
N TYR A 65 -5.47 3.69 6.76
CA TYR A 65 -6.18 4.04 5.53
C TYR A 65 -5.70 5.38 4.95
N ASN A 66 -5.60 6.41 5.79
CA ASN A 66 -5.15 7.74 5.37
C ASN A 66 -3.67 7.74 4.97
N SER A 67 -2.84 6.98 5.69
CA SER A 67 -1.40 6.85 5.39
C SER A 67 -1.19 6.16 4.05
N ILE A 68 -1.84 5.02 3.82
CA ILE A 68 -1.75 4.24 2.58
C ILE A 68 -2.25 5.07 1.39
N THR A 69 -3.43 5.69 1.50
CA THR A 69 -4.00 6.55 0.46
C THR A 69 -3.04 7.69 0.08
N ARG A 70 -2.37 8.29 1.07
CA ARG A 70 -1.39 9.34 0.83
C ARG A 70 -0.14 8.83 0.14
N ASN A 71 0.35 7.64 0.50
CA ASN A 71 1.48 7.02 -0.19
C ASN A 71 1.16 6.72 -1.66
N PHE A 72 -0.05 6.27 -1.98
CA PHE A 72 -0.50 6.10 -3.36
C PHE A 72 -0.53 7.43 -4.13
N LYS A 73 -1.06 8.49 -3.54
CA LYS A 73 -1.04 9.84 -4.14
C LYS A 73 0.39 10.35 -4.35
N SER A 74 1.30 10.00 -3.45
CA SER A 74 2.72 10.39 -3.55
C SER A 74 3.41 9.67 -4.70
N LEU A 75 3.11 8.39 -4.88
CA LEU A 75 3.57 7.63 -6.04
C LEU A 75 3.05 8.24 -7.34
N ASP A 76 1.75 8.53 -7.44
CA ASP A 76 1.16 9.16 -8.65
C ASP A 76 1.75 10.53 -8.95
N GLN A 77 2.03 11.34 -7.91
CA GLN A 77 2.74 12.60 -8.10
C GLN A 77 4.13 12.40 -8.67
N LEU A 78 4.81 11.31 -8.33
CA LEU A 78 6.16 11.02 -8.77
C LEU A 78 6.18 10.46 -10.21
N VAL A 79 5.49 9.36 -10.46
CA VAL A 79 5.55 8.58 -11.71
C VAL A 79 4.32 8.74 -12.62
N GLY A 80 3.31 9.48 -12.18
CA GLY A 80 2.04 9.66 -12.90
C GLY A 80 1.02 8.56 -12.59
N SER A 81 -0.08 8.55 -13.34
CA SER A 81 -1.12 7.52 -13.17
C SER A 81 -0.70 6.22 -13.82
N LEU A 82 -1.05 5.09 -13.21
CA LEU A 82 -1.04 3.80 -13.89
C LEU A 82 -1.92 3.90 -15.15
N THR A 83 -1.43 3.44 -16.30
CA THR A 83 -2.16 3.45 -17.58
C THR A 83 -2.45 2.04 -18.08
N GLY A 84 -1.69 1.05 -17.63
CA GLY A 84 -1.91 -0.37 -17.93
C GLY A 84 -1.08 -1.27 -17.04
N TYR A 85 -1.49 -2.51 -16.88
CA TYR A 85 -0.76 -3.53 -16.13
C TYR A 85 -0.94 -4.91 -16.75
N HIS A 86 0.04 -5.79 -16.56
CA HIS A 86 -0.06 -7.20 -16.94
C HIS A 86 0.67 -8.09 -15.94
N LYS A 87 0.11 -9.28 -15.69
CA LYS A 87 0.72 -10.29 -14.82
C LYS A 87 2.02 -10.77 -15.45
N THR A 88 3.06 -10.92 -14.63
CA THR A 88 4.38 -11.41 -15.06
C THR A 88 4.88 -12.46 -14.08
N ASN A 89 5.67 -13.40 -14.59
CA ASN A 89 6.41 -14.38 -13.77
C ASN A 89 7.92 -14.10 -13.76
N THR A 90 8.35 -13.08 -14.51
CA THR A 90 9.75 -12.68 -14.64
C THR A 90 9.85 -11.20 -14.39
N TYR A 91 10.76 -10.79 -13.53
CA TYR A 91 10.98 -9.41 -13.18
C TYR A 91 12.48 -9.14 -13.01
N PRO A 92 13.01 -8.03 -13.55
CA PRO A 92 14.40 -7.63 -13.35
C PRO A 92 14.62 -7.16 -11.92
N ASP A 93 15.87 -6.87 -11.56
CA ASP A 93 16.21 -6.32 -10.26
C ASP A 93 15.52 -4.97 -10.00
N PHE A 94 14.89 -4.80 -8.84
CA PHE A 94 14.15 -3.58 -8.48
C PHE A 94 14.39 -3.14 -7.03
N TYR A 95 14.26 -1.84 -6.80
CA TYR A 95 14.09 -1.27 -5.46
C TYR A 95 12.60 -1.24 -5.11
N GLU A 96 12.21 -1.68 -3.92
CA GLU A 96 10.80 -1.71 -3.54
C GLU A 96 10.45 -0.74 -2.42
N PHE A 97 9.28 -0.12 -2.52
CA PHE A 97 8.59 0.42 -1.35
C PHE A 97 7.21 -0.23 -1.27
N GLY A 98 6.77 -0.52 -0.05
CA GLY A 98 5.53 -1.24 0.20
C GLY A 98 4.57 -0.49 1.10
N VAL A 99 3.30 -0.86 0.99
CA VAL A 99 2.24 -0.44 1.91
C VAL A 99 1.52 -1.67 2.45
N SER A 100 1.11 -1.58 3.71
CA SER A 100 0.27 -2.56 4.40
C SER A 100 -0.48 -1.87 5.52
N ALA A 101 -1.62 -2.44 5.92
CA ALA A 101 -2.23 -2.11 7.20
C ALA A 101 -1.71 -3.06 8.28
N GLY A 102 -1.67 -2.60 9.53
CA GLY A 102 -1.12 -3.39 10.63
C GLY A 102 0.32 -3.02 10.98
N LYS A 103 0.67 -3.23 12.25
CA LYS A 103 2.06 -3.38 12.67
C LYS A 103 2.51 -4.80 12.34
N GLU A 104 3.63 -4.91 11.63
CA GLU A 104 4.15 -6.18 11.09
C GLU A 104 3.15 -6.88 10.16
N MET A 105 3.61 -7.89 9.43
CA MET A 105 2.75 -8.72 8.59
C MET A 105 1.87 -9.58 9.50
N TYR A 106 0.85 -8.96 10.11
CA TYR A 106 0.01 -9.53 11.16
C TYR A 106 -0.67 -10.84 10.74
N TRP A 107 -0.73 -11.11 9.45
CA TRP A 107 -1.19 -12.37 8.90
C TRP A 107 -0.19 -13.51 8.99
N TRP A 108 1.11 -13.22 8.94
CA TRP A 108 2.17 -14.22 9.09
C TRP A 108 2.20 -14.87 10.47
N THR A 109 1.66 -14.20 11.48
CA THR A 109 1.61 -14.74 12.85
C THR A 109 0.40 -15.63 13.10
N LYS A 110 -0.54 -15.75 12.17
CA LYS A 110 -1.68 -16.67 12.35
C LYS A 110 -1.31 -18.08 11.91
N GLU A 111 -1.63 -19.04 12.76
CA GLU A 111 -1.47 -20.46 12.46
C GLU A 111 -2.22 -20.85 11.18
N GLY A 112 -1.53 -21.54 10.27
CA GLY A 112 -2.09 -22.01 9.00
C GLY A 112 -2.24 -20.93 7.92
N ALA A 113 -1.75 -19.71 8.15
CA ALA A 113 -1.71 -18.69 7.10
C ALA A 113 -0.84 -19.14 5.92
N LYS A 114 -1.37 -19.04 4.71
CA LYS A 114 -0.59 -19.20 3.47
C LYS A 114 -0.42 -17.86 2.81
N THR A 115 0.78 -17.58 2.29
CA THR A 115 1.06 -16.38 1.50
C THR A 115 1.32 -16.78 0.07
N SER A 116 0.66 -16.10 -0.86
CA SER A 116 0.98 -16.14 -2.28
C SER A 116 1.59 -14.80 -2.68
N VAL A 117 2.45 -14.82 -3.69
CA VAL A 117 3.06 -13.61 -4.24
C VAL A 117 2.69 -13.54 -5.71
N TYR A 118 2.14 -12.39 -6.12
CA TYR A 118 1.77 -12.12 -7.50
C TYR A 118 2.58 -10.93 -8.01
N TYR A 119 3.12 -11.06 -9.21
CA TYR A 119 3.88 -10.01 -9.86
C TYR A 119 3.16 -9.53 -11.10
N TYR A 120 3.19 -8.22 -11.29
CA TYR A 120 2.70 -7.53 -12.47
C TYR A 120 3.75 -6.50 -12.86
N THR A 121 3.69 -6.06 -14.10
CA THR A 121 4.39 -4.87 -14.58
C THR A 121 3.35 -3.81 -14.90
N GLY A 122 3.53 -2.61 -14.39
CA GLY A 122 2.65 -1.47 -14.59
C GLY A 122 3.33 -0.37 -15.40
N SER A 123 2.64 0.15 -16.41
CA SER A 123 3.08 1.34 -17.17
C SER A 123 2.45 2.59 -16.58
N PHE A 124 3.24 3.65 -16.40
CA PHE A 124 2.78 4.90 -15.79
C PHE A 124 2.86 6.09 -16.76
N SER A 125 2.02 7.09 -16.55
CA SER A 125 1.81 8.18 -17.52
C SER A 125 3.00 9.11 -17.71
N LYS A 126 4.00 9.10 -16.82
CA LYS A 126 5.26 9.85 -17.01
C LYS A 126 6.36 9.04 -17.68
N GLY A 127 6.06 7.80 -18.10
CA GLY A 127 6.96 6.94 -18.85
C GLY A 127 7.64 5.85 -18.04
N ASP A 128 7.53 5.89 -16.70
CA ASP A 128 8.08 4.85 -15.83
C ASP A 128 7.35 3.51 -16.01
N THR A 129 8.09 2.41 -15.91
CA THR A 129 7.55 1.06 -15.75
C THR A 129 7.96 0.53 -14.39
N LEU A 130 6.98 0.11 -13.58
CA LEU A 130 7.24 -0.44 -12.26
C LEU A 130 6.84 -1.91 -12.17
N ILE A 131 7.52 -2.66 -11.30
CA ILE A 131 7.02 -3.95 -10.83
C ILE A 131 5.94 -3.70 -9.78
N LEU A 132 4.76 -4.30 -9.95
CA LEU A 132 3.70 -4.27 -8.95
C LEU A 132 3.67 -5.66 -8.32
N LYS A 133 4.07 -5.75 -7.06
CA LYS A 133 4.14 -7.01 -6.30
C LYS A 133 3.06 -7.01 -5.24
N VAL A 134 2.24 -8.05 -5.24
CA VAL A 134 1.12 -8.22 -4.33
C VAL A 134 1.35 -9.46 -3.47
N LEU A 135 1.35 -9.27 -2.15
CA LEU A 135 1.36 -10.38 -1.19
C LEU A 135 -0.04 -10.56 -0.69
N THR A 136 -0.53 -11.79 -0.80
CA THR A 136 -1.84 -12.16 -0.29
C THR A 136 -1.71 -12.98 0.98
N ALA A 137 -2.75 -12.95 1.80
CA ALA A 137 -2.88 -13.77 2.98
C ALA A 137 -4.12 -14.65 2.85
N ASN A 138 -3.94 -15.95 2.97
CA ASN A 138 -5.03 -16.92 2.97
C ASN A 138 -5.22 -17.49 4.38
N TYR A 139 -6.43 -17.35 4.90
CA TYR A 139 -6.85 -17.97 6.16
C TYR A 139 -8.14 -18.78 5.93
N GLY A 140 -7.98 -20.06 5.62
CA GLY A 140 -9.12 -20.95 5.40
C GLY A 140 -9.76 -20.77 4.02
N LYS A 141 -10.90 -20.04 3.94
CA LYS A 141 -11.71 -19.92 2.71
C LYS A 141 -11.56 -18.60 1.95
N SER A 142 -10.85 -17.61 2.51
CA SER A 142 -10.65 -16.31 1.87
C SER A 142 -9.17 -16.00 1.72
N GLU A 143 -8.82 -15.48 0.55
CA GLU A 143 -7.51 -14.93 0.24
C GLU A 143 -7.67 -13.42 0.05
N GLU A 144 -6.88 -12.65 0.80
CA GLU A 144 -7.01 -11.19 0.93
C GLU A 144 -5.69 -10.51 0.54
N ILE A 145 -5.74 -9.27 0.03
CA ILE A 145 -4.54 -8.48 -0.28
C ILE A 145 -3.93 -8.00 1.05
N GLY A 146 -2.77 -8.55 1.43
CA GLY A 146 -2.08 -8.17 2.68
C GLY A 146 -1.12 -7.00 2.48
N MET A 147 -0.33 -7.04 1.39
CA MET A 147 0.62 -5.97 1.06
C MET A 147 0.69 -5.71 -0.43
N LEU A 148 1.07 -4.49 -0.73
CA LEU A 148 1.35 -4.02 -2.08
C LEU A 148 2.72 -3.38 -2.09
N TYR A 149 3.52 -3.72 -3.09
CA TYR A 149 4.83 -3.18 -3.33
C TYR A 149 4.90 -2.62 -4.74
N PHE A 150 5.58 -1.49 -4.86
CA PHE A 150 5.90 -0.88 -6.14
C PHE A 150 7.43 -0.85 -6.29
N GLY A 151 7.89 -1.50 -7.35
CA GLY A 151 9.28 -1.77 -7.64
C GLY A 151 9.80 -0.87 -8.74
N PHE A 152 10.78 -0.04 -8.42
CA PHE A 152 11.52 0.80 -9.37
C PHE A 152 12.69 0.01 -9.95
N LEU A 153 12.72 -0.16 -11.28
CA LEU A 153 13.73 -1.01 -11.93
C LEU A 153 15.12 -0.44 -11.72
N THR A 154 16.07 -1.25 -11.26
CA THR A 154 17.46 -0.79 -11.02
C THR A 154 18.18 -0.37 -12.30
N SER A 155 17.70 -0.83 -13.47
CA SER A 155 18.19 -0.44 -14.79
C SER A 155 17.87 1.00 -15.17
N ASP A 156 16.86 1.61 -14.54
CA ASP A 156 16.36 2.92 -14.94
C ASP A 156 17.10 4.01 -14.15
N GLU A 157 17.60 5.02 -14.86
CA GLU A 157 18.51 6.05 -14.33
C GLU A 157 17.92 6.79 -13.11
N HIS A 158 16.61 7.04 -13.11
CA HIS A 158 15.92 7.79 -12.06
C HIS A 158 15.36 6.93 -10.92
N SER A 159 15.42 5.59 -11.01
CA SER A 159 14.77 4.70 -10.05
C SER A 159 15.25 4.89 -8.61
N LYS A 160 16.57 5.00 -8.42
CA LYS A 160 17.15 5.18 -7.08
C LYS A 160 16.78 6.55 -6.49
N GLU A 161 16.76 7.59 -7.30
CA GLU A 161 16.34 8.93 -6.88
C GLU A 161 14.87 8.95 -6.50
N ASN A 162 14.01 8.39 -7.36
CA ASN A 162 12.57 8.31 -7.16
C ASN A 162 12.21 7.58 -5.87
N ILE A 163 12.77 6.39 -5.65
CA ILE A 163 12.48 5.65 -4.43
C ILE A 163 13.04 6.34 -3.18
N THR A 164 14.21 6.97 -3.29
CA THR A 164 14.78 7.78 -2.21
C THR A 164 13.86 8.94 -1.84
N HIS A 165 13.29 9.63 -2.84
CA HIS A 165 12.32 10.70 -2.64
C HIS A 165 11.06 10.20 -1.88
N LEU A 166 10.54 9.03 -2.25
CA LEU A 166 9.41 8.42 -1.55
C LEU A 166 9.74 8.08 -0.10
N TYR A 167 10.90 7.47 0.17
CA TYR A 167 11.32 7.17 1.54
C TYR A 167 11.50 8.45 2.36
N HIS A 168 12.08 9.52 1.81
CA HIS A 168 12.15 10.80 2.49
C HIS A 168 10.77 11.30 2.92
N LYS A 169 9.78 11.24 2.02
CA LYS A 169 8.42 11.66 2.30
C LYS A 169 7.75 10.79 3.39
N ILE A 170 7.91 9.47 3.31
CA ILE A 170 7.36 8.53 4.32
C ILE A 170 7.97 8.82 5.70
N LEU A 171 9.28 9.03 5.76
CA LEU A 171 9.99 9.34 7.01
C LEU A 171 9.57 10.71 7.57
N ASP A 172 9.31 11.71 6.70
CA ASP A 172 8.75 13.01 7.09
C ASP A 172 7.35 12.85 7.69
N ASP A 173 6.49 12.05 7.05
CA ASP A 173 5.12 11.78 7.50
C ASP A 173 5.07 11.00 8.83
N GLN A 174 6.09 10.19 9.10
CA GLN A 174 6.28 9.51 10.39
C GLN A 174 6.87 10.43 11.48
N GLY A 175 7.18 11.69 11.14
CA GLY A 175 7.74 12.66 12.08
C GLY A 175 9.20 12.39 12.47
N ILE A 176 9.92 11.56 11.70
CA ILE A 176 11.33 11.25 11.98
C ILE A 176 12.16 12.50 11.65
N PRO A 177 13.04 13.03 12.54
CA PRO A 177 13.83 14.22 12.21
C PRO A 177 14.80 14.01 11.03
N LYS A 178 15.06 15.06 10.24
CA LYS A 178 15.94 14.98 9.05
C LYS A 178 17.38 14.53 9.35
N ASN A 179 17.87 14.85 10.54
CA ASN A 179 19.20 14.49 11.04
C ASN A 179 19.21 13.18 11.84
N HIS A 180 18.11 12.42 11.86
CA HIS A 180 18.06 11.15 12.58
C HIS A 180 18.86 10.08 11.82
N PRO A 181 19.80 9.36 12.46
CA PRO A 181 20.70 8.39 11.78
C PRO A 181 19.98 7.30 10.99
N ILE A 182 18.79 6.89 11.44
CA ILE A 182 17.96 5.89 10.74
C ILE A 182 17.62 6.28 9.30
N ARG A 183 17.52 7.59 9.01
CA ARG A 183 17.21 8.06 7.65
C ARG A 183 18.32 7.70 6.69
N GLU A 184 19.56 8.03 7.06
CA GLU A 184 20.74 7.69 6.26
C GLU A 184 20.87 6.18 6.10
N GLN A 185 20.64 5.42 7.17
CA GLN A 185 20.70 3.96 7.11
C GLN A 185 19.69 3.37 6.12
N ILE A 186 18.43 3.84 6.12
CA ILE A 186 17.38 3.36 5.21
C ILE A 186 17.69 3.77 3.77
N ILE A 187 18.08 5.02 3.54
CA ILE A 187 18.30 5.58 2.20
C ILE A 187 19.56 5.01 1.54
N GLN A 188 20.64 4.80 2.31
CA GLN A 188 21.88 4.26 1.76
C GLN A 188 21.80 2.76 1.48
N ASN A 189 20.99 2.02 2.25
CA ASN A 189 20.87 0.57 2.18
C ASN A 189 19.51 0.14 1.62
N LEU A 190 19.01 0.84 0.60
CA LEU A 190 17.81 0.42 -0.11
C LEU A 190 18.01 -1.00 -0.66
N PRO A 191 17.20 -1.99 -0.24
CA PRO A 191 17.37 -3.35 -0.70
C PRO A 191 17.07 -3.45 -2.19
N VAL A 192 17.91 -4.20 -2.91
CA VAL A 192 17.64 -4.63 -4.27
C VAL A 192 17.07 -6.04 -4.19
N LEU A 193 15.89 -6.24 -4.76
CA LEU A 193 15.30 -7.56 -4.90
C LEU A 193 15.53 -8.09 -6.31
N SER A 194 15.98 -9.33 -6.38
CA SER A 194 16.26 -10.02 -7.64
C SER A 194 15.18 -11.03 -7.99
N GLY A 195 14.76 -11.05 -9.26
CA GLY A 195 13.80 -12.02 -9.78
C GLY A 195 14.39 -13.35 -10.23
N ASN A 196 15.61 -13.66 -9.79
CA ASN A 196 16.34 -14.88 -10.13
C ASN A 196 16.32 -15.94 -9.01
N GLU A 197 15.43 -15.81 -8.02
CA GLU A 197 15.28 -16.77 -6.91
C GLU A 197 13.99 -17.61 -7.01
#